data_AF-A0A1V5DXM4-F1
#
_entry.id   AF-A0A1V5DXM4-F1
#
_cell.length_a   1.000
_cell.length_b   1.000
_cell.length_c   1.000
_cell.angle_alpha   90.00
_cell.angle_beta   90.00
_cell.angle_gamma   90.00
#
_symmetry.space_group_name_H-M   'P 1'
#
loop_
_entity.id
_entity.type
_entity.pdbx_description
1 polymer ?
#
loop_
_entity_poly.entity_id
_entity_poly.type
_entity_poly.pdbx_seq_one_letter_code
_entity_poly.pdbx_strand_id
1 'polypeptide(L)'
;MKEKLLLLIELQECDSQLMKIADRKRKLPEQIEKLDEMYRVFQEETGQNKRKYDELKARHTEAENKIKKINEGMVKTKERLLEVKNNKEYQAMLKENEAAETTRSEVETEIISLLDELEKLSALVKKDQVILEEHKKKYEEEKKAIEADLNSVDSDFVIWEQKRNGLGNKIPADLLARYEKVRKKSNGVGVISVWKAVCNGCHMNIPPQLYNELQKSSELISCPNCHRIMYFRDMEKPV
;
A
#
# COMPACT_ATOMS: atom_id res chain seq x y z
N MET A 1 28.09 -41.23 -8.11
CA MET A 1 27.16 -40.12 -8.38
C MET A 1 26.25 -39.70 -7.22
N LYS A 2 26.55 -40.10 -5.96
CA LYS A 2 26.05 -39.36 -4.78
C LYS A 2 26.36 -37.86 -4.89
N GLU A 3 27.57 -37.53 -5.36
CA GLU A 3 28.01 -36.16 -5.62
C GLU A 3 27.15 -35.42 -6.68
N LYS A 4 26.88 -36.04 -7.84
CA LYS A 4 26.00 -35.43 -8.87
C LYS A 4 24.58 -35.19 -8.35
N LEU A 5 24.05 -36.12 -7.56
CA LEU A 5 22.73 -35.96 -6.95
C LEU A 5 22.72 -34.87 -5.88
N LEU A 6 23.76 -34.79 -5.04
CA LEU A 6 23.92 -33.71 -4.06
C LEU A 6 23.96 -32.34 -4.74
N LEU A 7 24.72 -32.21 -5.83
CA LEU A 7 24.76 -30.98 -6.63
C LEU A 7 23.38 -30.59 -7.17
N LEU A 8 22.59 -31.56 -7.63
CA LEU A 8 21.22 -31.31 -8.10
C LEU A 8 20.25 -30.94 -6.98
N ILE A 9 20.41 -31.51 -5.78
CA ILE A 9 19.63 -31.13 -4.59
C ILE A 9 19.98 -29.70 -4.16
N GLU A 10 21.27 -29.35 -4.14
CA GLU A 10 21.71 -27.98 -3.83
C GLU A 10 21.23 -26.97 -4.89
N LEU A 11 21.23 -27.36 -6.16
CA LEU A 11 20.69 -26.53 -7.25
C LEU A 11 19.18 -26.33 -7.09
N GLN A 12 18.43 -27.37 -6.72
CA GLN A 12 17.01 -27.28 -6.41
C GLN A 12 16.74 -26.36 -5.22
N GLU A 13 17.57 -26.40 -4.18
CA GLU A 13 17.43 -25.51 -3.04
C GLU A 13 17.60 -24.05 -3.48
N CYS A 14 18.64 -23.76 -4.28
CA CYS A 14 18.84 -22.41 -4.84
C CYS A 14 17.63 -21.96 -5.66
N ASP A 15 17.10 -22.83 -6.51
CA ASP A 15 15.90 -22.54 -7.32
C ASP A 15 14.66 -22.27 -6.47
N SER A 16 14.48 -23.04 -5.39
CA SER A 16 13.36 -22.87 -4.48
C SER A 16 13.47 -21.54 -3.73
N GLN A 17 14.68 -21.13 -3.35
CA GLN A 17 14.91 -19.82 -2.72
C GLN A 17 14.69 -18.67 -3.71
N LEU A 18 15.21 -18.77 -4.94
CA LEU A 18 14.96 -17.78 -5.99
C LEU A 18 13.48 -17.62 -6.32
N MET A 19 12.70 -18.72 -6.29
CA MET A 19 11.25 -18.65 -6.47
C MET A 19 10.56 -17.90 -5.32
N LYS A 20 10.96 -18.16 -4.06
CA LYS A 20 10.43 -17.42 -2.90
C LYS A 20 10.79 -15.93 -2.97
N ILE A 21 12.02 -15.61 -3.35
CA ILE A 21 12.51 -14.24 -3.55
C ILE A 21 11.71 -13.54 -4.65
N ALA A 22 11.46 -14.21 -5.78
CA ALA A 22 10.64 -13.66 -6.86
C ALA A 22 9.18 -13.39 -6.42
N ASP A 23 8.59 -14.29 -5.64
CA ASP A 23 7.24 -14.07 -5.08
C ASP A 23 7.21 -12.89 -4.10
N ARG A 24 8.22 -12.76 -3.22
CA ARG A 24 8.38 -11.58 -2.35
C ARG A 24 8.54 -10.30 -3.16
N LYS A 25 9.39 -10.31 -4.20
CA LYS A 25 9.62 -9.14 -5.08
C LYS A 25 8.36 -8.67 -5.79
N ARG A 26 7.41 -9.57 -6.05
CA ARG A 26 6.08 -9.21 -6.57
C ARG A 26 5.15 -8.69 -5.48
N LYS A 27 5.09 -9.34 -4.32
CA LYS A 27 4.13 -9.04 -3.25
C LYS A 27 4.46 -7.78 -2.45
N LEU A 28 5.74 -7.48 -2.22
CA LEU A 28 6.15 -6.32 -1.42
C LEU A 28 5.70 -4.99 -2.07
N PRO A 29 5.85 -4.77 -3.40
CA PRO A 29 5.25 -3.62 -4.07
C PRO A 29 3.73 -3.53 -3.92
N GLU A 30 3.00 -4.65 -4.07
CA GLU A 30 1.54 -4.67 -3.86
C GLU A 30 1.15 -4.30 -2.42
N GLN A 31 1.98 -4.62 -1.43
CA GLN A 31 1.78 -4.21 -0.04
C GLN A 31 1.97 -2.71 0.13
N ILE A 32 3.00 -2.12 -0.49
CA ILE A 32 3.22 -0.66 -0.50
C ILE A 32 2.03 0.05 -1.15
N GLU A 33 1.56 -0.42 -2.31
CA GLU A 33 0.40 0.19 -2.99
C GLU A 33 -0.85 0.15 -2.13
N LYS A 34 -1.13 -0.97 -1.45
CA LYS A 34 -2.26 -1.08 -0.52
C LYS A 34 -2.11 -0.16 0.68
N LEU A 35 -0.90 -0.05 1.23
CA LEU A 35 -0.60 0.81 2.35
C LEU A 35 -0.77 2.29 1.98
N ASP A 36 -0.30 2.68 0.79
CA ASP A 36 -0.46 4.03 0.21
C ASP A 36 -1.95 4.36 -0.01
N GLU A 37 -2.72 3.42 -0.54
CA GLU A 37 -4.17 3.57 -0.73
C GLU A 37 -4.90 3.75 0.61
N MET A 38 -4.60 2.89 1.60
CA MET A 38 -5.19 2.99 2.94
C MET A 38 -4.87 4.35 3.60
N TYR A 39 -3.64 4.83 3.46
CA TYR A 39 -3.25 6.12 4.00
C TYR A 39 -3.94 7.29 3.27
N ARG A 40 -4.12 7.21 1.94
CA ARG A 40 -4.84 8.22 1.17
C ARG A 40 -6.30 8.32 1.59
N VAL A 41 -7.01 7.19 1.73
CA VAL A 41 -8.40 7.16 2.18
C VAL A 41 -8.51 7.77 3.59
N PHE A 42 -7.61 7.40 4.49
CA PHE A 42 -7.56 7.95 5.84
C PHE A 42 -7.34 9.47 5.87
N GLN A 43 -6.46 9.98 5.00
CA GLN A 43 -6.24 11.43 4.81
C GLN A 43 -7.51 12.15 4.33
N GLU A 44 -8.23 11.56 3.38
CA GLU A 44 -9.47 12.15 2.86
C GLU A 44 -10.57 12.21 3.92
N GLU A 45 -10.77 11.13 4.67
CA GLU A 45 -11.75 11.05 5.77
C GLU A 45 -11.44 12.08 6.86
N THR A 46 -10.18 12.14 7.29
CA THR A 46 -9.71 13.05 8.35
C THR A 46 -9.68 14.52 7.86
N GLY A 47 -9.58 14.75 6.55
CA GLY A 47 -9.59 16.07 5.94
C GLY A 47 -10.97 16.73 5.81
N GLN A 48 -12.07 16.01 6.10
CA GLN A 48 -13.43 16.54 5.90
C GLN A 48 -13.73 17.76 6.78
N ASN A 49 -13.35 17.71 8.06
CA ASN A 49 -13.56 18.83 8.98
C ASN A 49 -12.74 20.04 8.56
N LYS A 50 -11.54 19.83 8.01
CA LYS A 50 -10.70 20.91 7.48
C LYS A 50 -11.34 21.59 6.27
N ARG A 51 -11.90 20.81 5.34
CA ARG A 51 -12.65 21.36 4.18
C ARG A 51 -13.85 22.20 4.62
N LYS A 52 -14.65 21.69 5.55
CA LYS A 52 -15.80 22.44 6.12
C LYS A 52 -15.35 23.72 6.82
N TYR A 53 -14.26 23.66 7.59
CA TYR A 53 -13.69 24.82 8.24
C TYR A 53 -13.28 25.89 7.23
N ASP A 54 -12.58 25.51 6.16
CA ASP A 54 -12.13 26.45 5.13
C ASP A 54 -13.31 27.06 4.34
N GLU A 55 -14.36 26.29 4.09
CA GLU A 55 -15.62 26.77 3.49
C GLU A 55 -16.33 27.80 4.38
N LEU A 56 -16.53 27.49 5.68
CA LEU A 56 -17.14 28.43 6.62
C LEU A 56 -16.28 29.69 6.80
N LYS A 57 -14.96 29.54 6.77
CA LYS A 57 -14.04 30.68 6.87
C LYS A 57 -14.17 31.60 5.65
N ALA A 58 -14.33 31.04 4.45
CA ALA A 58 -14.59 31.83 3.26
C ALA A 58 -15.93 32.57 3.35
N ARG A 59 -17.00 31.90 3.81
CA ARG A 59 -18.31 32.53 4.04
C ARG A 59 -18.24 33.65 5.08
N HIS A 60 -17.50 33.45 6.17
CA HIS A 60 -17.27 34.48 7.18
C HIS A 60 -16.61 35.72 6.57
N THR A 61 -15.53 35.55 5.81
CA THR A 61 -14.86 36.67 5.12
C THR A 61 -15.78 37.37 4.11
N GLU A 62 -16.66 36.65 3.43
CA GLU A 62 -17.66 37.25 2.55
C GLU A 62 -18.68 38.10 3.33
N ALA A 63 -19.18 37.59 4.46
CA ALA A 63 -20.11 38.32 5.32
C ALA A 63 -19.47 39.59 5.93
N GLU A 64 -18.21 39.53 6.36
CA GLU A 64 -17.46 40.71 6.82
C GLU A 64 -17.35 41.78 5.72
N ASN A 65 -17.04 41.36 4.49
CA ASN A 65 -16.97 42.26 3.35
C ASN A 65 -18.34 42.87 3.02
N LYS A 66 -19.44 42.11 3.21
CA LYS A 66 -20.81 42.60 3.05
C LYS A 66 -21.15 43.67 4.07
N ILE A 67 -20.82 43.47 5.36
CA ILE A 67 -20.96 44.52 6.39
C ILE A 67 -20.20 45.77 6.03
N LYS A 68 -18.95 45.63 5.58
CA LYS A 68 -18.11 46.77 5.19
C LYS A 68 -18.79 47.59 4.08
N LYS A 69 -19.31 46.93 3.05
CA LYS A 69 -20.05 47.60 1.96
C LYS A 69 -21.34 48.27 2.44
N ILE A 70 -22.10 47.62 3.33
CA ILE A 70 -23.32 48.21 3.90
C ILE A 70 -22.97 49.48 4.69
N ASN A 71 -21.95 49.41 5.55
CA ASN A 71 -21.50 50.57 6.33
C ASN A 71 -21.02 51.72 5.43
N GLU A 72 -20.24 51.45 4.39
CA GLU A 72 -19.82 52.46 3.41
C GLU A 72 -21.02 53.08 2.68
N GLY A 73 -22.04 52.28 2.34
CA GLY A 73 -23.29 52.74 1.73
C GLY A 73 -24.08 53.65 2.68
N MET A 74 -24.26 53.23 3.94
CA MET A 74 -24.96 54.01 4.96
C MET A 74 -24.29 55.36 5.21
N VAL A 75 -22.96 55.43 5.25
CA VAL A 75 -22.22 56.70 5.38
C VAL A 75 -22.56 57.64 4.22
N LYS A 76 -22.51 57.15 2.97
CA LYS A 76 -22.87 57.95 1.79
C LYS A 76 -24.33 58.42 1.80
N THR A 77 -25.26 57.57 2.22
CA THR A 77 -26.68 57.94 2.34
C THR A 77 -26.88 59.01 3.42
N LYS A 78 -26.17 58.91 4.55
CA LYS A 78 -26.17 59.94 5.61
C LYS A 78 -25.59 61.27 5.16
N GLU A 79 -24.52 61.26 4.36
CA GLU A 79 -23.96 62.49 3.76
C GLU A 79 -24.97 63.16 2.81
N ARG A 80 -25.59 62.38 1.92
CA ARG A 80 -26.62 62.89 0.99
C ARG A 80 -27.85 63.44 1.70
N LEU A 81 -28.27 62.83 2.81
CA LEU A 81 -29.38 63.29 3.65
C LEU A 81 -29.20 64.75 4.12
N LEU A 82 -27.96 65.22 4.30
CA LEU A 82 -27.66 66.61 4.70
C LEU A 82 -27.87 67.62 3.57
N GLU A 83 -27.85 67.18 2.31
CA GLU A 83 -27.95 68.03 1.12
C GLU A 83 -29.37 68.11 0.53
N VAL A 84 -30.24 67.15 0.88
CA VAL A 84 -31.60 67.02 0.33
C VAL A 84 -32.51 68.14 0.84
N LYS A 85 -33.13 68.87 -0.09
CA LYS A 85 -34.09 69.97 0.20
C LYS A 85 -35.55 69.56 0.05
N ASN A 86 -35.80 68.39 -0.55
CA ASN A 86 -37.14 67.86 -0.82
C ASN A 86 -37.56 66.84 0.26
N ASN A 87 -38.66 67.11 0.96
CA ASN A 87 -39.13 66.26 2.06
C ASN A 87 -39.46 64.82 1.62
N LYS A 88 -39.91 64.61 0.37
CA LYS A 88 -40.18 63.25 -0.14
C LYS A 88 -38.90 62.43 -0.32
N GLU A 89 -37.84 63.05 -0.83
CA GLU A 89 -36.53 62.40 -1.00
C GLU A 89 -35.88 62.12 0.35
N TYR A 90 -36.03 63.03 1.31
CA TYR A 90 -35.55 62.85 2.69
C TYR A 90 -36.17 61.60 3.34
N GLN A 91 -37.50 61.46 3.26
CA GLN A 91 -38.23 60.31 3.79
C GLN A 91 -37.85 59.00 3.08
N ALA A 92 -37.58 59.03 1.77
CA ALA A 92 -37.13 57.86 1.03
C ALA A 92 -35.72 57.40 1.50
N MET A 93 -34.79 58.34 1.69
CA MET A 93 -33.43 58.01 2.16
C MET A 93 -33.40 57.54 3.63
N LEU A 94 -34.29 58.05 4.49
CA LEU A 94 -34.44 57.51 5.84
C LEU A 94 -34.87 56.03 5.82
N LYS A 95 -35.87 55.68 5.01
CA LYS A 95 -36.29 54.28 4.83
C LYS A 95 -35.20 53.39 4.25
N GLU A 96 -34.40 53.91 3.32
CA GLU A 96 -33.25 53.20 2.77
C GLU A 96 -32.20 52.93 3.85
N ASN A 97 -31.92 53.90 4.74
CA ASN A 97 -30.99 53.71 5.85
C ASN A 97 -31.53 52.72 6.89
N GLU A 98 -32.82 52.77 7.24
CA GLU A 98 -33.46 51.78 8.13
C GLU A 98 -33.40 50.35 7.55
N ALA A 99 -33.65 50.19 6.25
CA ALA A 99 -33.50 48.92 5.56
C ALA A 99 -32.05 48.42 5.60
N ALA A 100 -31.07 49.32 5.35
CA ALA A 100 -29.65 48.99 5.42
C ALA A 100 -29.22 48.59 6.84
N GLU A 101 -29.74 49.26 7.89
CA GLU A 101 -29.49 48.89 9.29
C GLU A 101 -30.04 47.51 9.64
N THR A 102 -31.24 47.18 9.14
CA THR A 102 -31.87 45.87 9.31
C THR A 102 -31.03 44.79 8.66
N THR A 103 -30.64 44.98 7.39
CA THR A 103 -29.76 44.04 6.68
C THR A 103 -28.39 43.92 7.34
N ARG A 104 -27.82 45.01 7.88
CA ARG A 104 -26.56 44.94 8.63
C ARG A 104 -26.70 44.04 9.86
N SER A 105 -27.77 44.22 10.64
CA SER A 105 -28.02 43.44 11.85
C SER A 105 -28.23 41.95 11.55
N GLU A 106 -28.90 41.62 10.44
CA GLU A 106 -29.02 40.24 9.98
C GLU A 106 -27.66 39.61 9.65
N VAL A 107 -26.78 40.34 8.94
CA VAL A 107 -25.44 39.85 8.59
C VAL A 107 -24.53 39.77 9.82
N GLU A 108 -24.65 40.71 10.77
CA GLU A 108 -23.94 40.63 12.06
C GLU A 108 -24.33 39.36 12.84
N THR A 109 -25.62 39.01 12.84
CA THR A 109 -26.11 37.78 13.46
C THR A 109 -25.57 36.54 12.75
N GLU A 110 -25.51 36.55 11.41
CA GLU A 110 -24.90 35.48 10.62
C GLU A 110 -23.41 35.30 10.97
N ILE A 111 -22.65 36.40 11.08
CA ILE A 111 -21.22 36.36 11.43
C ILE A 111 -21.01 35.72 12.81
N ILE A 112 -21.81 36.08 13.81
CA ILE A 112 -21.72 35.50 15.14
C ILE A 112 -21.95 33.99 15.08
N SER A 113 -22.98 33.54 14.35
CA SER A 113 -23.24 32.10 14.17
C SER A 113 -22.07 31.38 13.46
N LEU A 114 -21.49 32.00 12.43
CA LEU A 114 -20.34 31.45 11.70
C LEU A 114 -19.11 31.35 12.61
N LEU A 115 -18.87 32.33 13.49
CA LEU A 115 -17.77 32.32 14.44
C LEU A 115 -17.88 31.16 15.44
N ASP A 116 -19.08 30.93 16.00
CA ASP A 116 -19.34 29.81 16.91
C ASP A 116 -19.10 28.44 16.24
N GLU A 117 -19.51 28.30 14.98
CA GLU A 117 -19.27 27.08 14.20
C GLU A 117 -17.79 26.90 13.85
N LEU A 118 -17.09 27.98 13.50
CA LEU A 118 -15.66 27.98 13.22
C LEU A 118 -14.84 27.59 14.44
N GLU A 119 -15.22 28.03 15.65
CA GLU A 119 -14.55 27.65 16.89
C GLU A 119 -14.68 26.13 17.15
N LYS A 120 -15.90 25.60 17.02
CA LYS A 120 -16.17 24.16 17.17
C LYS A 120 -15.38 23.33 16.15
N LEU A 121 -15.39 23.73 14.88
CA LEU A 121 -14.64 23.04 13.83
C LEU A 121 -13.13 23.18 14.02
N SER A 122 -12.63 24.32 14.50
CA SER A 122 -11.20 24.51 14.78
C SER A 122 -10.68 23.50 15.79
N ALA A 123 -11.45 23.21 16.85
CA ALA A 123 -11.09 22.17 17.81
C ALA A 123 -11.05 20.77 17.19
N LEU A 124 -12.03 20.44 16.33
CA LEU A 124 -12.06 19.16 15.60
C LEU A 124 -10.89 19.03 14.62
N VAL A 125 -10.60 20.06 13.83
CA VAL A 125 -9.46 20.10 12.90
C VAL A 125 -8.14 19.89 13.63
N LYS A 126 -7.95 20.50 14.80
CA LYS A 126 -6.73 20.27 15.62
C LYS A 126 -6.61 18.83 16.06
N LYS A 127 -7.71 18.21 16.51
CA LYS A 127 -7.74 16.79 16.91
C LYS A 127 -7.41 15.89 15.72
N ASP A 128 -8.05 16.13 14.58
CA ASP A 128 -7.86 15.39 13.35
C ASP A 128 -6.40 15.51 12.85
N GLN A 129 -5.79 16.68 12.99
CA GLN A 129 -4.38 16.89 12.63
C GLN A 129 -3.42 16.06 13.50
N VAL A 130 -3.70 15.93 14.80
CA VAL A 130 -2.89 15.08 15.70
C VAL A 130 -3.02 13.61 15.30
N ILE A 131 -4.25 13.15 15.09
CA ILE A 131 -4.55 11.78 14.64
C ILE A 131 -3.85 11.49 13.30
N LEU A 132 -3.89 12.45 12.36
CA LEU A 132 -3.25 12.32 11.06
C LEU A 132 -1.74 12.20 11.16
N GLU A 133 -1.11 12.99 12.04
CA GLU A 133 0.34 12.95 12.23
C GLU A 133 0.80 11.64 12.89
N GLU A 134 0.03 11.11 13.85
CA GLU A 134 0.31 9.80 14.45
C GLU A 134 0.20 8.65 13.43
N HIS A 135 -0.85 8.67 12.61
CA HIS A 135 -1.03 7.67 11.55
C HIS A 135 0.03 7.81 10.46
N LYS A 136 0.42 9.04 10.11
CA LYS A 136 1.50 9.29 9.14
C LYS A 136 2.81 8.65 9.58
N LYS A 137 3.19 8.79 10.85
CA LYS A 137 4.40 8.16 11.39
C LYS A 137 4.36 6.64 11.27
N LYS A 138 3.25 6.02 11.67
CA LYS A 138 3.06 4.56 11.54
C LYS A 138 3.15 4.10 10.09
N TYR A 139 2.50 4.84 9.18
CA TYR A 139 2.55 4.58 7.74
C TYR A 139 3.98 4.67 7.19
N GLU A 140 4.73 5.73 7.54
CA GLU A 140 6.11 5.92 7.09
C GLU A 140 7.05 4.84 7.66
N GLU A 141 6.87 4.45 8.92
CA GLU A 141 7.63 3.36 9.56
C GLU A 141 7.38 2.02 8.86
N GLU A 142 6.12 1.67 8.60
CA GLU A 142 5.75 0.43 7.93
C GLU A 142 6.23 0.41 6.48
N LYS A 143 6.03 1.50 5.73
CA LYS A 143 6.52 1.63 4.36
C LYS A 143 8.04 1.48 4.29
N LYS A 144 8.77 2.14 5.19
CA LYS A 144 10.23 2.03 5.25
C LYS A 144 10.70 0.61 5.58
N ALA A 145 9.98 -0.12 6.43
CA ALA A 145 10.28 -1.52 6.70
C ALA A 145 10.10 -2.39 5.44
N ILE A 146 9.01 -2.19 4.69
CA ILE A 146 8.75 -2.93 3.45
C ILE A 146 9.79 -2.59 2.36
N GLU A 147 10.19 -1.32 2.25
CA GLU A 147 11.24 -0.87 1.33
C GLU A 147 12.62 -1.45 1.69
N ALA A 148 12.95 -1.53 2.99
CA ALA A 148 14.16 -2.20 3.45
C ALA A 148 14.15 -3.69 3.11
N ASP A 149 13.01 -4.35 3.29
CA ASP A 149 12.80 -5.73 2.88
C ASP A 149 12.99 -5.92 1.37
N LEU A 150 12.46 -5.01 0.55
CA LEU A 150 12.64 -5.05 -0.90
C LEU A 150 14.13 -4.99 -1.30
N ASN A 151 14.88 -4.08 -0.69
CA ASN A 151 16.32 -3.95 -0.93
C ASN A 151 17.11 -5.20 -0.49
N SER A 152 16.68 -5.84 0.61
CA SER A 152 17.28 -7.09 1.07
C SER A 152 17.02 -8.24 0.08
N VAL A 153 15.82 -8.31 -0.50
CA VAL A 153 15.41 -9.31 -1.48
C VAL A 153 16.24 -9.20 -2.76
N ASP A 154 16.57 -7.99 -3.22
CA ASP A 154 17.45 -7.81 -4.38
C ASP A 154 18.88 -8.28 -4.12
N SER A 155 19.40 -8.04 -2.91
CA SER A 155 20.72 -8.51 -2.50
C SER A 155 20.76 -10.05 -2.42
N ASP A 156 19.73 -10.64 -1.80
CA ASP A 156 19.57 -12.09 -1.70
C ASP A 156 19.46 -12.74 -3.10
N PHE A 157 18.73 -12.11 -4.02
CA PHE A 157 18.59 -12.60 -5.39
C PHE A 157 19.96 -12.80 -6.06
N VAL A 158 20.82 -11.78 -5.99
CA VAL A 158 22.18 -11.82 -6.59
C VAL A 158 23.01 -12.95 -5.98
N ILE A 159 22.97 -13.13 -4.65
CA ILE A 159 23.72 -14.18 -3.95
C ILE A 159 23.27 -15.57 -4.41
N TRP A 160 21.96 -15.81 -4.42
CA TRP A 160 21.40 -17.10 -4.81
C TRP A 160 21.58 -17.40 -6.30
N GLU A 161 21.50 -16.38 -7.15
CA GLU A 161 21.76 -16.52 -8.59
C GLU A 161 23.22 -16.87 -8.87
N GLN A 162 24.17 -16.20 -8.22
CA GLN A 162 25.59 -16.52 -8.33
C GLN A 162 25.89 -17.94 -7.84
N LYS A 163 25.35 -18.33 -6.68
CA LYS A 163 25.50 -19.68 -6.14
C LYS A 163 24.95 -20.74 -7.10
N ARG A 164 23.75 -20.49 -7.65
CA ARG A 164 23.11 -21.34 -8.64
C ARG A 164 23.97 -21.51 -9.89
N ASN A 165 24.50 -20.42 -10.44
CA ASN A 165 25.35 -20.46 -11.64
C ASN A 165 26.66 -21.21 -11.37
N GLY A 166 27.26 -21.01 -10.20
CA GLY A 166 28.44 -21.76 -9.76
C GLY A 166 28.20 -23.26 -9.64
N LEU A 167 27.03 -23.68 -9.13
CA LEU A 167 26.62 -25.08 -9.09
C LEU A 167 26.34 -25.64 -10.48
N GLY A 168 25.67 -24.86 -11.34
CA GLY A 168 25.37 -25.24 -12.73
C GLY A 168 26.63 -25.59 -13.52
N ASN A 169 27.72 -24.84 -13.35
CA ASN A 169 29.00 -25.10 -14.01
C ASN A 169 29.70 -26.39 -13.56
N LYS A 170 29.35 -26.91 -12.37
CA LYS A 170 29.88 -28.17 -11.84
C LYS A 170 29.07 -29.39 -12.29
N ILE A 171 27.88 -29.17 -12.85
CA ILE A 171 26.96 -30.23 -13.28
C ILE A 171 27.17 -30.50 -14.78
N PRO A 172 27.29 -31.78 -15.21
CA PRO A 172 27.34 -32.12 -16.63
C PRO A 172 26.17 -31.55 -17.42
N ALA A 173 26.44 -31.01 -18.62
CA ALA A 173 25.47 -30.23 -19.39
C ALA A 173 24.20 -31.02 -19.77
N ASP A 174 24.34 -32.31 -20.10
CA ASP A 174 23.25 -33.24 -20.38
C ASP A 174 22.32 -33.41 -19.17
N LEU A 175 22.92 -33.54 -17.99
CA LEU A 175 22.20 -33.71 -16.73
C LEU A 175 21.51 -32.42 -16.31
N LEU A 176 22.18 -31.28 -16.44
CA LEU A 176 21.60 -29.97 -16.18
C LEU A 176 20.41 -29.70 -17.11
N ALA A 177 20.54 -30.03 -18.40
CA ALA A 177 19.45 -29.89 -19.37
C ALA A 177 18.23 -30.77 -19.00
N ARG A 178 18.46 -32.01 -18.55
CA ARG A 178 17.40 -32.89 -18.05
C ARG A 178 16.70 -32.27 -16.83
N TYR A 179 17.47 -31.78 -15.85
CA TYR A 179 16.95 -31.11 -14.66
C TYR A 179 16.10 -29.89 -15.03
N GLU A 180 16.62 -29.00 -15.87
CA GLU A 180 15.93 -27.77 -16.30
C GLU A 180 14.59 -28.07 -16.99
N LYS A 181 14.56 -29.08 -17.85
CA LYS A 181 13.34 -29.51 -18.56
C LYS A 181 12.26 -29.98 -17.58
N VAL A 182 12.64 -30.73 -16.55
CA VAL A 182 11.73 -31.19 -15.50
C VAL A 182 11.28 -30.01 -14.65
N ARG A 183 12.23 -29.20 -14.15
CA ARG A 183 11.97 -28.03 -13.31
C ARG A 183 10.94 -27.08 -13.93
N LYS A 184 11.12 -26.74 -15.22
CA LYS A 184 10.21 -25.86 -15.96
C LYS A 184 8.79 -26.43 -16.08
N LYS A 185 8.65 -27.75 -16.27
CA LYS A 185 7.35 -28.43 -16.36
C LYS A 185 6.68 -28.65 -15.01
N SER A 186 7.45 -28.62 -13.93
CA SER A 186 7.01 -29.03 -12.60
C SER A 186 6.99 -27.87 -11.59
N ASN A 187 6.69 -26.66 -12.06
CA ASN A 187 6.58 -25.43 -11.26
C ASN A 187 7.81 -25.16 -10.40
N GLY A 188 9.01 -25.25 -10.98
CA GLY A 188 10.26 -24.92 -10.29
C GLY A 188 10.89 -26.08 -9.51
N VAL A 189 10.30 -27.28 -9.53
CA VAL A 189 10.82 -28.45 -8.79
C VAL A 189 11.28 -29.55 -9.75
N GLY A 190 12.60 -29.65 -9.93
CA GLY A 190 13.26 -30.67 -10.75
C GLY A 190 13.68 -31.94 -9.98
N VAL A 191 13.98 -31.83 -8.69
CA VAL A 191 14.43 -32.96 -7.82
C VAL A 191 13.51 -33.10 -6.61
N ILE A 192 13.22 -34.33 -6.20
CA ILE A 192 12.30 -34.61 -5.10
C ILE A 192 12.72 -35.83 -4.28
N SER A 193 12.46 -35.77 -2.97
CA SER A 193 12.67 -36.90 -2.08
C SER A 193 11.54 -37.93 -2.19
N VAL A 194 11.88 -39.19 -1.98
CA VAL A 194 10.94 -40.30 -1.84
C VAL A 194 11.19 -40.97 -0.49
N TRP A 195 10.11 -41.20 0.24
CA TRP A 195 10.14 -41.86 1.55
C TRP A 195 8.93 -42.77 1.71
N LYS A 196 9.10 -43.94 2.33
CA LYS A 196 8.04 -44.96 2.50
C LYS A 196 7.30 -45.27 1.18
N ALA A 197 8.05 -45.34 0.09
CA ALA A 197 7.53 -45.52 -1.28
C ALA A 197 6.54 -44.43 -1.76
N VAL A 198 6.54 -43.24 -1.16
CA VAL A 198 5.70 -42.10 -1.58
C VAL A 198 6.58 -40.99 -2.16
N CYS A 199 6.18 -40.45 -3.31
CA CYS A 199 6.83 -39.28 -3.90
C CYS A 199 6.37 -37.98 -3.21
N ASN A 200 7.28 -37.21 -2.59
CA ASN A 200 6.91 -35.96 -1.90
C ASN A 200 6.54 -34.80 -2.83
N GLY A 201 6.51 -35.01 -4.15
CA GLY A 201 6.16 -33.98 -5.13
C GLY A 201 4.77 -34.15 -5.73
N CYS A 202 4.28 -35.39 -5.84
CA CYS A 202 2.93 -35.67 -6.35
C CYS A 202 2.10 -36.55 -5.40
N HIS A 203 2.69 -36.98 -4.27
CA HIS A 203 2.07 -37.80 -3.24
C HIS A 203 1.54 -39.16 -3.72
N MET A 204 1.95 -39.59 -4.92
CA MET A 204 1.64 -40.92 -5.43
C MET A 204 2.64 -41.97 -4.95
N ASN A 205 2.16 -43.21 -4.85
CA ASN A 205 2.97 -44.37 -4.54
C ASN A 205 3.92 -44.71 -5.70
N ILE A 206 5.16 -45.00 -5.35
CA ILE A 206 6.20 -45.50 -6.23
C ILE A 206 6.13 -47.02 -6.24
N PRO A 207 6.14 -47.68 -7.43
CA PRO A 207 6.13 -49.13 -7.51
C PRO A 207 7.22 -49.76 -6.63
N PRO A 208 6.93 -50.85 -5.87
CA PRO A 208 7.88 -51.42 -4.91
C PRO A 208 9.23 -51.79 -5.53
N GLN A 209 9.24 -52.29 -6.77
CA GLN A 209 10.46 -52.59 -7.52
C GLN A 209 11.29 -51.33 -7.76
N LEU A 210 10.66 -50.25 -8.24
CA LEU A 210 11.30 -48.97 -8.49
C LEU A 210 11.79 -48.29 -7.20
N TYR A 211 11.08 -48.47 -6.09
CA TYR A 211 11.51 -47.96 -4.78
C TYR A 211 12.74 -48.70 -4.22
N ASN A 212 12.79 -50.03 -4.39
CA ASN A 212 13.97 -50.82 -4.05
C ASN A 212 15.16 -50.45 -4.92
N GLU A 213 14.91 -50.19 -6.21
CA GLU A 213 15.92 -49.72 -7.15
C GLU A 213 16.41 -48.32 -6.77
N LEU A 214 15.55 -47.39 -6.36
CA LEU A 214 15.94 -46.05 -5.91
C LEU A 214 16.87 -46.08 -4.68
N GLN A 215 16.72 -47.07 -3.80
CA GLN A 215 17.57 -47.22 -2.61
C GLN A 215 18.96 -47.82 -2.92
N LYS A 216 19.03 -48.71 -3.92
CA LYS A 216 20.22 -49.52 -4.22
C LYS A 216 21.00 -49.00 -5.42
N SER A 217 20.28 -48.44 -6.40
CA SER A 217 20.85 -48.04 -7.67
C SER A 217 21.63 -46.74 -7.53
N SER A 218 22.58 -46.64 -8.44
CA SER A 218 23.40 -45.47 -8.65
C SER A 218 22.75 -44.53 -9.68
N GLU A 219 21.72 -44.97 -10.40
CA GLU A 219 21.13 -44.22 -11.51
C GLU A 219 20.13 -43.15 -11.07
N LEU A 220 19.97 -42.11 -11.90
CA LEU A 220 18.99 -41.05 -11.67
C LEU A 220 17.62 -41.45 -12.22
N ILE A 221 16.80 -41.97 -11.32
CA ILE A 221 15.43 -42.43 -11.61
C ILE A 221 14.46 -41.25 -11.56
N SER A 222 13.55 -41.18 -12.52
CA SER A 222 12.45 -40.21 -12.52
C SER A 222 11.15 -40.83 -12.00
N CYS A 223 10.33 -40.03 -11.33
CA CYS A 223 9.00 -40.46 -10.91
C CYS A 223 8.14 -40.81 -12.14
N PRO A 224 7.48 -41.98 -12.18
CA PRO A 224 6.64 -42.35 -13.32
C PRO A 224 5.41 -41.44 -13.46
N ASN A 225 4.95 -40.83 -12.36
CA ASN A 225 3.74 -40.01 -12.35
C ASN A 225 3.99 -38.52 -12.60
N CYS A 226 5.06 -37.95 -12.05
CA CYS A 226 5.36 -36.51 -12.19
C CYS A 226 6.69 -36.18 -12.88
N HIS A 227 7.43 -37.20 -13.32
CA HIS A 227 8.70 -37.11 -14.05
C HIS A 227 9.88 -36.42 -13.32
N ARG A 228 9.66 -35.94 -12.09
CA ARG A 228 10.72 -35.37 -11.23
C ARG A 228 11.83 -36.37 -10.95
N ILE A 229 13.06 -35.89 -10.90
CA ILE A 229 14.23 -36.71 -10.55
C ILE A 229 14.10 -37.07 -9.08
N MET A 230 14.10 -38.37 -8.76
CA MET A 230 13.87 -38.86 -7.40
C MET A 230 15.19 -39.11 -6.69
N TYR A 231 15.20 -38.90 -5.38
CA TYR A 231 16.21 -39.46 -4.49
C TYR A 231 15.60 -40.08 -3.26
N PHE A 232 16.22 -41.17 -2.80
CA PHE A 232 15.85 -41.75 -1.52
C PHE A 232 16.33 -40.86 -0.38
N ARG A 233 15.42 -40.50 0.53
CA ARG A 233 15.75 -39.82 1.78
C ARG A 233 15.09 -40.56 2.92
N ASP A 234 15.91 -41.12 3.80
CA ASP A 234 15.46 -41.64 5.09
C ASP A 234 15.05 -40.45 5.98
N MET A 235 13.76 -40.36 6.32
CA MET A 235 13.24 -39.27 7.17
C MET A 235 13.17 -39.67 8.65
N GLU A 236 13.48 -40.92 9.02
CA GLU A 236 13.60 -41.35 10.42
C GLU A 236 15.00 -41.04 10.99
N LYS A 237 15.97 -40.71 10.13
CA LYS A 237 17.28 -40.19 10.54
C LYS A 237 17.31 -38.67 10.31
N PRO A 238 17.40 -37.84 11.37
CA PRO A 238 17.60 -36.41 11.20
C PRO A 238 18.95 -36.14 10.51
N VAL A 239 19.01 -35.02 9.78
CA VAL A 239 20.22 -34.51 9.12
C VAL A 239 21.20 -34.00 10.18
#